data_AF-A0A832LQ91-F1
#
_entry.id   AF-A0A832LQ91-F1
#
_cell.length_a   1.000
_cell.length_b   1.000
_cell.length_c   1.000
_cell.angle_alpha   90.00
_cell.angle_beta   90.00
_cell.angle_gamma   90.00
#
_symmetry.space_group_name_H-M   'P 1'
#
loop_
_entity.id
_entity.type
_entity.pdbx_description
1 polymer ?
#
loop_
_entity_poly.entity_id
_entity_poly.type
_entity_poly.pdbx_seq_one_letter_code
_entity_poly.pdbx_strand_id
1 'polypeptide(L)'
;MDRRTADGIESEKAQRPSARNDPRLDWWRKARFGAFIHWGLYSLDDRWTDRPARTPTWTQEWVMQVRRIPRAEYERLAADFRPDAFSPDEWLDAFEAAGQRYVILTAKHHDGFCLFHSELTRFNVVDATPFGRDVVGELADACRRRGMPFGVYYSQTQDWYHAGGHGNDWEPAGAERDFHGYVEQFVKPQVAELLTRYGPIAVMWFDTPMVMTAEQSRSLVELVHRLQPACLVNGRVGNGWGDYATT
;
A
#
# COMPACT_ATOMS: atom_id res chain seq x y z
N MET A 1 5.12 -30.73 -7.51
CA MET A 1 4.35 -31.10 -8.71
C MET A 1 3.47 -29.90 -9.02
N ASP A 2 3.81 -29.17 -10.09
CA ASP A 2 3.33 -27.82 -10.41
C ASP A 2 1.83 -27.86 -10.78
N ARG A 3 1.00 -27.13 -10.01
CA ARG A 3 -0.46 -27.00 -10.23
C ARG A 3 -0.82 -25.66 -10.89
N ARG A 4 0.09 -25.03 -11.62
CA ARG A 4 -0.25 -23.84 -12.41
C ARG A 4 -1.04 -24.25 -13.64
N THR A 5 -2.34 -24.00 -13.62
CA THR A 5 -3.19 -24.07 -14.81
C THR A 5 -2.74 -23.01 -15.82
N ALA A 6 -3.05 -23.20 -17.10
CA ALA A 6 -2.61 -22.34 -18.21
C ALA A 6 -3.08 -20.86 -18.09
N ASP A 7 -3.99 -20.56 -17.17
CA ASP A 7 -4.45 -19.21 -16.81
C ASP A 7 -3.75 -18.61 -15.58
N GLY A 8 -2.80 -19.33 -14.97
CA GLY A 8 -2.03 -18.86 -13.80
C GLY A 8 -2.79 -18.82 -12.48
N ILE A 9 -3.97 -19.47 -12.40
CA ILE A 9 -4.85 -19.41 -11.23
C ILE A 9 -4.69 -20.65 -10.36
N GLU A 10 -4.21 -20.47 -9.12
CA GLU A 10 -4.19 -21.55 -8.14
C GLU A 10 -5.54 -21.67 -7.42
N SER A 11 -6.09 -22.89 -7.38
CA SER A 11 -7.44 -23.19 -6.88
C SER A 11 -7.64 -23.04 -5.36
N GLU A 12 -6.57 -22.80 -4.60
CA GLU A 12 -6.57 -22.76 -3.13
C GLU A 12 -6.29 -21.34 -2.56
N LYS A 13 -6.28 -20.30 -3.41
CA LYS A 13 -5.93 -18.92 -2.97
C LYS A 13 -7.15 -18.06 -2.64
N ALA A 14 -6.97 -17.17 -1.64
CA ALA A 14 -7.99 -16.30 -1.05
C ALA A 14 -8.55 -15.25 -2.03
N GLN A 15 -9.47 -15.66 -2.91
CA GLN A 15 -10.24 -14.77 -3.77
C GLN A 15 -11.71 -15.21 -3.82
N ARG A 16 -12.60 -14.30 -4.19
CA ARG A 16 -14.02 -14.63 -4.31
C ARG A 16 -14.29 -15.59 -5.50
N PRO A 17 -15.27 -16.50 -5.41
CA PRO A 17 -15.54 -17.49 -6.45
C PRO A 17 -15.81 -16.92 -7.86
N SER A 18 -16.39 -15.73 -7.94
CA SER A 18 -16.71 -15.05 -9.20
C SER A 18 -15.54 -14.37 -9.89
N ALA A 19 -14.36 -14.31 -9.26
CA ALA A 19 -13.16 -13.65 -9.79
C ALA A 19 -12.82 -14.08 -11.22
N ARG A 20 -12.94 -15.37 -11.54
CA ARG A 20 -12.51 -15.92 -12.84
C ARG A 20 -13.22 -15.31 -14.04
N ASN A 21 -14.48 -14.91 -13.87
CA ASN A 21 -15.33 -14.39 -14.95
C ASN A 21 -15.69 -12.91 -14.76
N ASP A 22 -15.04 -12.21 -13.82
CA ASP A 22 -15.30 -10.79 -13.59
C ASP A 22 -14.79 -9.96 -14.79
N PRO A 23 -15.66 -9.21 -15.49
CA PRO A 23 -15.25 -8.39 -16.63
C PRO A 23 -14.36 -7.22 -16.23
N ARG A 24 -14.38 -6.77 -14.95
CA ARG A 24 -13.48 -5.70 -14.47
C ARG A 24 -12.00 -6.10 -14.58
N LEU A 25 -11.71 -7.41 -14.60
CA LEU A 25 -10.36 -7.94 -14.77
C LEU A 25 -9.90 -8.01 -16.23
N ASP A 26 -10.75 -7.72 -17.23
CA ASP A 26 -10.40 -7.92 -18.65
C ASP A 26 -9.23 -7.04 -19.10
N TRP A 27 -9.20 -5.77 -18.69
CA TRP A 27 -8.09 -4.89 -18.99
C TRP A 27 -6.79 -5.43 -18.36
N TRP A 28 -6.88 -5.96 -17.15
CA TRP A 28 -5.71 -6.40 -16.41
C TRP A 28 -5.15 -7.71 -16.94
N ARG A 29 -6.04 -8.64 -17.32
CA ARG A 29 -5.68 -9.83 -18.11
C ARG A 29 -4.94 -9.42 -19.38
N LYS A 30 -5.33 -8.36 -20.08
CA LYS A 30 -4.60 -7.87 -21.27
C LYS A 30 -3.27 -7.19 -20.93
N ALA A 31 -3.21 -6.47 -19.81
CA ALA A 31 -2.03 -5.70 -19.41
C ALA A 31 -0.81 -6.57 -19.12
N ARG A 32 -1.00 -7.74 -18.47
CA ARG A 32 0.01 -8.79 -18.16
C ARG A 32 1.20 -8.37 -17.26
N PHE A 33 1.69 -7.14 -17.38
CA PHE A 33 2.92 -6.67 -16.75
C PHE A 33 2.74 -5.24 -16.24
N GLY A 34 3.18 -4.97 -15.00
CA GLY A 34 3.07 -3.65 -14.38
C GLY A 34 4.22 -3.36 -13.43
N ALA A 35 4.34 -2.10 -13.01
CA ALA A 35 5.31 -1.64 -12.04
C ALA A 35 4.73 -1.68 -10.62
N PHE A 36 5.54 -2.09 -9.65
CA PHE A 36 5.22 -1.99 -8.22
C PHE A 36 6.34 -1.21 -7.56
N ILE A 37 6.01 -0.07 -6.96
CA ILE A 37 6.97 0.85 -6.36
C ILE A 37 6.78 0.84 -4.85
N HIS A 38 7.80 0.35 -4.13
CA HIS A 38 7.94 0.56 -2.69
C HIS A 38 8.83 1.77 -2.47
N TRP A 39 8.25 2.82 -1.89
CA TRP A 39 8.96 4.05 -1.58
C TRP A 39 8.41 4.66 -0.28
N GLY A 40 9.31 5.23 0.52
CA GLY A 40 8.97 5.82 1.82
C GLY A 40 10.23 6.20 2.59
N LEU A 41 10.08 6.49 3.89
CA LEU A 41 11.22 6.89 4.72
C LEU A 41 12.30 5.80 4.81
N TYR A 42 11.91 4.53 4.75
CA TYR A 42 12.83 3.39 4.71
C TYR A 42 13.78 3.42 3.51
N SER A 43 13.46 4.15 2.44
CA SER A 43 14.35 4.34 1.30
C SER A 43 15.52 5.27 1.59
N LEU A 44 15.48 6.01 2.71
CA LEU A 44 16.59 6.83 3.18
C LEU A 44 17.59 5.99 3.96
N ASP A 45 18.70 5.66 3.30
CA ASP A 45 19.99 5.29 3.91
C ASP A 45 19.96 4.06 4.85
N ASP A 46 21.13 3.55 5.20
CA ASP A 46 21.32 2.36 6.03
C ASP A 46 21.85 2.72 7.43
N ARG A 47 21.51 3.91 7.93
CA ARG A 47 21.98 4.51 9.20
C ARG A 47 21.75 3.67 10.47
N TRP A 48 21.07 2.53 10.32
CA TRP A 48 20.76 1.57 11.36
C TRP A 48 21.50 0.23 11.18
N THR A 49 22.56 0.20 10.35
CA THR A 49 23.41 -0.97 10.11
C THR A 49 24.11 -1.46 11.37
N ASP A 50 24.40 -0.56 12.30
CA ASP A 50 25.00 -0.84 13.61
C ASP A 50 24.01 -1.45 14.61
N ARG A 51 22.70 -1.24 14.42
CA ARG A 51 21.67 -1.84 15.28
C ARG A 51 21.51 -3.32 15.00
N PRO A 52 21.40 -4.19 16.02
CA PRO A 52 21.13 -5.61 15.79
C PRO A 52 19.81 -5.84 15.04
N ALA A 53 19.85 -6.64 13.97
CA ALA A 53 18.64 -7.15 13.33
C ALA A 53 18.15 -8.39 14.09
N ARG A 54 16.85 -8.45 14.36
CA ARG A 54 16.24 -9.64 14.98
C ARG A 54 16.12 -10.83 14.05
N THR A 55 15.99 -10.57 12.76
CA THR A 55 15.94 -11.57 11.70
C THR A 55 16.78 -11.05 10.54
N PRO A 56 17.49 -11.94 9.81
CA PRO A 56 18.03 -11.57 8.51
C PRO A 56 16.86 -11.18 7.63
N THR A 57 16.69 -9.89 7.36
CA THR A 57 15.74 -9.41 6.38
C THR A 57 16.52 -8.97 5.14
N TRP A 58 15.99 -9.33 3.98
CA TRP A 58 16.51 -8.90 2.68
C TRP A 58 15.81 -7.64 2.18
N THR A 59 14.87 -7.11 2.98
CA THR A 59 13.97 -6.04 2.58
C THR A 59 14.09 -4.81 3.48
N GLN A 60 14.52 -3.70 2.88
CA GLN A 60 14.78 -2.44 3.58
C GLN A 60 13.49 -1.80 4.10
N GLU A 61 12.33 -2.04 3.45
CA GLU A 61 11.03 -1.50 3.87
C GLU A 61 10.54 -2.05 5.24
N TRP A 62 11.24 -3.04 5.78
CA TRP A 62 11.00 -3.62 7.11
C TRP A 62 11.99 -3.15 8.19
N VAL A 63 12.90 -2.22 7.86
CA VAL A 63 13.99 -1.81 8.77
C VAL A 63 13.50 -1.34 10.13
N MET A 64 12.38 -0.61 10.19
CA MET A 64 11.78 -0.12 11.44
C MET A 64 11.45 -1.28 12.39
N GLN A 65 10.79 -2.34 11.90
CA GLN A 65 10.47 -3.50 12.73
C GLN A 65 11.69 -4.36 13.05
N VAL A 66 12.50 -4.68 12.04
CA VAL A 66 13.60 -5.66 12.19
C VAL A 66 14.70 -5.15 13.12
N ARG A 67 14.95 -3.84 13.09
CA ARG A 67 15.90 -3.15 13.98
C ARG A 67 15.20 -2.55 15.21
N ARG A 68 13.88 -2.74 15.37
CA ARG A 68 13.05 -2.22 16.47
C ARG A 68 13.27 -0.73 16.75
N ILE A 69 13.23 0.06 15.68
CA ILE A 69 13.45 1.50 15.72
C ILE A 69 12.22 2.14 16.40
N PRO A 70 12.37 2.86 17.52
CA PRO A 70 11.26 3.58 18.14
C PRO A 70 10.64 4.60 17.18
N ARG A 71 9.32 4.79 17.25
CA ARG A 71 8.59 5.77 16.42
C ARG A 71 9.21 7.15 16.40
N ALA A 72 9.50 7.70 17.59
CA ALA A 72 10.07 9.04 17.75
C ALA A 72 11.46 9.20 17.11
N GLU A 73 12.14 8.08 16.84
CA GLU A 73 13.41 8.07 16.14
C GLU A 73 13.24 7.88 14.64
N TYR A 74 12.38 6.95 14.23
CA TYR A 74 12.08 6.70 12.84
C TYR A 74 11.44 7.92 12.16
N GLU A 75 10.54 8.63 12.86
CA GLU A 75 9.85 9.80 12.30
C GLU A 75 10.79 10.95 11.94
N ARG A 76 11.98 11.02 12.56
CA ARG A 76 12.99 12.04 12.25
C ARG A 76 13.55 11.91 10.83
N LEU A 77 13.44 10.74 10.22
CA LEU A 77 13.83 10.53 8.81
C LEU A 77 13.04 11.45 7.87
N ALA A 78 11.82 11.85 8.24
CA ALA A 78 11.01 12.75 7.42
C ALA A 78 11.69 14.11 7.17
N ALA A 79 12.48 14.61 8.12
CA ALA A 79 13.24 15.86 7.96
C ALA A 79 14.32 15.79 6.86
N ASP A 80 14.81 14.58 6.56
CA ASP A 80 15.83 14.33 5.54
C ASP A 80 15.23 13.87 4.21
N PHE A 81 13.91 13.63 4.14
CA PHE A 81 13.25 13.14 2.95
C PHE A 81 13.13 14.25 1.90
N ARG A 82 14.12 14.31 1.00
CA ARG A 82 14.28 15.33 -0.05
C ARG A 82 14.52 14.72 -1.43
N PRO A 83 13.51 14.06 -2.03
CA PRO A 83 13.64 13.53 -3.38
C PRO A 83 13.45 14.62 -4.42
N ASP A 84 14.38 15.57 -4.46
CA ASP A 84 14.29 16.75 -5.31
C ASP A 84 14.26 16.38 -6.82
N ALA A 85 14.76 15.20 -7.18
CA ALA A 85 14.72 14.63 -8.53
C ALA A 85 13.46 13.81 -8.84
N PHE A 86 12.47 13.72 -7.94
CA PHE A 86 11.25 12.97 -8.22
C PHE A 86 10.47 13.60 -9.40
N SER A 87 10.34 12.80 -10.45
CA SER A 87 9.56 13.10 -11.65
C SER A 87 8.68 11.89 -11.99
N PRO A 88 7.35 12.00 -11.87
CA PRO A 88 6.45 10.92 -12.24
C PRO A 88 6.54 10.63 -13.76
N ASP A 89 6.83 11.63 -14.58
CA ASP A 89 6.97 11.44 -16.02
C ASP A 89 8.21 10.61 -16.38
N GLU A 90 9.35 10.81 -15.71
CA GLU A 90 10.56 9.99 -15.93
C GLU A 90 10.32 8.53 -15.53
N TRP A 91 9.59 8.30 -14.43
CA TRP A 91 9.21 6.94 -14.03
C TRP A 91 8.32 6.28 -15.07
N LEU A 92 7.29 6.99 -15.54
CA LEU A 92 6.38 6.45 -16.55
C LEU A 92 7.07 6.19 -17.89
N ASP A 93 8.01 7.05 -18.31
CA ASP A 93 8.84 6.82 -19.50
C ASP A 93 9.61 5.49 -19.39
N ALA A 94 10.26 5.27 -18.24
CA ALA A 94 11.01 4.04 -17.98
C ALA A 94 10.10 2.80 -17.97
N PHE A 95 8.92 2.91 -17.34
CA PHE A 95 7.98 1.79 -17.25
C PHE A 95 7.37 1.44 -18.62
N GLU A 96 6.99 2.44 -19.40
CA GLU A 96 6.47 2.24 -20.75
C GLU A 96 7.53 1.61 -21.67
N ALA A 97 8.77 2.08 -21.59
CA ALA A 97 9.91 1.52 -22.32
C ALA A 97 10.19 0.06 -21.94
N ALA A 98 10.01 -0.30 -20.66
CA ALA A 98 10.12 -1.68 -20.18
C ALA A 98 8.92 -2.56 -20.58
N GLY A 99 7.85 -1.98 -21.13
CA GLY A 99 6.65 -2.71 -21.54
C GLY A 99 5.59 -2.87 -20.45
N GLN A 100 5.71 -2.15 -19.33
CA GLN A 100 4.71 -2.16 -18.26
C GLN A 100 3.44 -1.42 -18.71
N ARG A 101 2.30 -1.85 -18.18
CA ARG A 101 0.96 -1.44 -18.62
C ARG A 101 0.04 -0.99 -17.49
N TYR A 102 0.57 -0.93 -16.27
CA TYR A 102 -0.06 -0.32 -15.10
C TYR A 102 1.01 -0.06 -14.03
N VAL A 103 0.71 0.81 -13.08
CA VAL A 103 1.62 1.16 -11.97
C VAL A 103 0.88 1.03 -10.64
N ILE A 104 1.52 0.45 -9.63
CA ILE A 104 1.06 0.43 -8.24
C ILE A 104 2.13 1.09 -7.36
N LEU A 105 1.74 2.11 -6.60
CA LEU A 105 2.62 2.82 -5.66
C LEU A 105 2.19 2.55 -4.21
N THR A 106 3.14 2.35 -3.29
CA THR A 106 2.87 2.38 -1.85
C THR A 106 2.35 3.74 -1.40
N ALA A 107 1.05 3.89 -1.22
CA ALA A 107 0.45 5.08 -0.61
C ALA A 107 0.76 5.13 0.90
N LYS A 108 0.75 3.98 1.57
CA LYS A 108 1.21 3.81 2.95
C LYS A 108 1.75 2.40 3.18
N HIS A 109 3.00 2.28 3.64
CA HIS A 109 3.60 1.00 4.03
C HIS A 109 3.37 0.69 5.53
N HIS A 110 3.97 -0.39 6.05
CA HIS A 110 3.84 -0.80 7.45
C HIS A 110 4.41 0.21 8.45
N ASP A 111 5.33 1.07 8.04
CA ASP A 111 5.87 2.13 8.89
C ASP A 111 4.86 3.24 9.19
N GLY A 112 3.71 3.24 8.51
CA GLY A 112 2.62 4.19 8.71
C GLY A 112 2.81 5.53 7.98
N PHE A 113 3.93 5.72 7.28
CA PHE A 113 4.20 6.97 6.57
C PHE A 113 3.41 7.05 5.27
N CYS A 114 2.64 8.14 5.09
CA CYS A 114 1.78 8.33 3.93
C CYS A 114 2.52 9.11 2.82
N LEU A 115 2.57 8.56 1.59
CA LEU A 115 3.07 9.25 0.39
C LEU A 115 2.01 10.16 -0.27
N PHE A 116 0.96 10.52 0.46
CA PHE A 116 -0.13 11.38 0.01
C PHE A 116 -0.55 12.32 1.14
N HIS A 117 -1.22 13.43 0.83
CA HIS A 117 -1.68 14.36 1.85
C HIS A 117 -2.93 13.83 2.57
N SER A 118 -2.71 13.12 3.68
CA SER A 118 -3.79 12.65 4.54
C SER A 118 -4.12 13.69 5.61
N GLU A 119 -5.41 13.99 5.78
CA GLU A 119 -5.89 14.89 6.83
C GLU A 119 -5.94 14.22 8.22
N LEU A 120 -5.75 12.89 8.29
CA LEU A 120 -5.84 12.13 9.53
C LEU A 120 -4.52 12.05 10.30
N THR A 121 -3.40 12.37 9.66
CA THR A 121 -2.08 12.32 10.29
C THR A 121 -1.15 13.33 9.64
N ARG A 122 -0.35 14.02 10.45
CA ARG A 122 0.76 14.84 9.96
C ARG A 122 1.95 14.00 9.52
N PHE A 123 1.96 12.69 9.81
CA PHE A 123 3.02 11.76 9.40
C PHE A 123 2.84 11.35 7.93
N ASN A 124 2.93 12.34 7.06
CA ASN A 124 2.76 12.22 5.63
C ASN A 124 3.80 13.07 4.87
N VAL A 125 4.02 12.77 3.60
CA VAL A 125 5.05 13.39 2.77
C VAL A 125 4.88 14.90 2.59
N VAL A 126 3.64 15.41 2.64
CA VAL A 126 3.38 16.85 2.46
C VAL A 126 3.67 17.63 3.74
N ASP A 127 3.23 17.12 4.89
CA ASP A 127 3.33 17.85 6.17
C ASP A 127 4.64 17.63 6.92
N ALA A 128 5.21 16.42 6.85
CA ALA A 128 6.35 16.03 7.68
C ALA A 128 7.72 16.22 7.00
N THR A 129 7.75 16.54 5.71
CA THR A 129 9.01 16.58 4.94
C THR A 129 9.24 17.94 4.31
N PRO A 130 10.51 18.34 4.09
CA PRO A 130 10.84 19.50 3.28
C PRO A 130 10.44 19.37 1.80
N PHE A 131 10.12 18.16 1.32
CA PHE A 131 9.68 17.92 -0.06
C PHE A 131 8.30 18.52 -0.35
N GLY A 132 7.37 18.41 0.61
CA GLY A 132 6.09 19.13 0.60
C GLY A 132 5.16 18.83 -0.59
N ARG A 133 5.36 17.71 -1.30
CA ARG A 133 4.66 17.36 -2.54
C ARG A 133 3.88 16.05 -2.39
N ASP A 134 2.65 16.01 -2.91
CA ASP A 134 1.77 14.85 -2.88
C ASP A 134 2.17 13.85 -3.98
N VAL A 135 2.97 12.84 -3.62
CA VAL A 135 3.51 11.86 -4.56
C VAL A 135 2.42 11.04 -5.24
N VAL A 136 1.43 10.56 -4.47
CA VAL A 136 0.31 9.79 -5.04
C VAL A 136 -0.47 10.64 -6.04
N GLY A 137 -0.76 11.90 -5.70
CA GLY A 137 -1.46 12.80 -6.60
C GLY A 137 -0.70 13.10 -7.89
N GLU A 138 0.59 13.43 -7.78
CA GLU A 138 1.41 13.71 -8.96
C GLU A 138 1.55 12.50 -9.90
N LEU A 139 1.73 11.29 -9.35
CA LEU A 139 1.82 10.07 -10.15
C LEU A 139 0.47 9.66 -10.74
N ALA A 140 -0.63 9.81 -9.98
CA ALA A 140 -1.98 9.55 -10.48
C ALA A 140 -2.32 10.47 -11.67
N ASP A 141 -1.99 11.75 -11.56
CA ASP A 141 -2.19 12.72 -12.64
C ASP A 141 -1.34 12.41 -13.86
N ALA A 142 -0.07 12.04 -13.68
CA ALA A 142 0.80 11.64 -14.79
C ALA A 142 0.28 10.38 -15.49
N CYS A 143 -0.13 9.36 -14.73
CA CYS A 143 -0.75 8.15 -15.25
C CYS A 143 -2.01 8.48 -16.06
N ARG A 144 -2.87 9.35 -15.53
CA ARG A 144 -4.10 9.78 -16.18
C ARG A 144 -3.85 10.49 -17.51
N ARG A 145 -2.85 11.39 -17.58
CA ARG A 145 -2.46 12.06 -18.84
C ARG A 145 -2.04 11.06 -19.94
N ARG A 146 -1.46 9.92 -19.54
CA ARG A 146 -0.96 8.88 -20.46
C ARG A 146 -1.94 7.74 -20.71
N GLY A 147 -3.07 7.70 -20.01
CA GLY A 147 -4.00 6.56 -20.05
C GLY A 147 -3.40 5.29 -19.41
N MET A 148 -2.39 5.43 -18.56
CA MET A 148 -1.79 4.34 -17.79
C MET A 148 -2.70 4.03 -16.57
N PRO A 149 -3.19 2.79 -16.39
CA PRO A 149 -3.91 2.40 -15.19
C PRO A 149 -3.03 2.56 -13.95
N PHE A 150 -3.56 3.28 -12.96
CA PHE A 150 -2.86 3.56 -11.69
C PHE A 150 -3.54 2.86 -10.52
N GLY A 151 -2.75 2.25 -9.65
CA GLY A 151 -3.20 1.63 -8.41
C GLY A 151 -2.37 2.10 -7.22
N VAL A 152 -2.89 1.84 -6.03
CA VAL A 152 -2.21 2.15 -4.78
C VAL A 152 -2.11 0.90 -3.91
N TYR A 153 -0.98 0.76 -3.24
CA TYR A 153 -0.79 -0.15 -2.12
C TYR A 153 -1.11 0.57 -0.82
N TYR A 154 -1.81 -0.10 0.09
CA TYR A 154 -2.12 0.42 1.42
C TYR A 154 -2.03 -0.68 2.48
N SER A 155 -1.20 -0.49 3.50
CA SER A 155 -1.14 -1.41 4.64
C SER A 155 -2.29 -1.15 5.62
N GLN A 156 -3.35 -1.96 5.50
CA GLN A 156 -4.58 -1.84 6.31
C GLN A 156 -4.46 -2.44 7.71
N THR A 157 -3.50 -3.32 7.94
CA THR A 157 -3.38 -4.03 9.23
C THR A 157 -2.17 -3.56 10.00
N GLN A 158 -1.00 -3.61 9.37
CA GLN A 158 0.24 -3.22 10.00
C GLN A 158 0.44 -1.71 9.88
N ASP A 159 0.63 -1.09 11.02
CA ASP A 159 0.96 0.31 11.13
C ASP A 159 1.78 0.46 12.40
N TRP A 160 3.08 0.59 12.22
CA TRP A 160 4.04 0.63 13.32
C TRP A 160 4.11 2.01 13.97
N TYR A 161 3.46 3.02 13.36
CA TYR A 161 3.36 4.36 13.88
C TYR A 161 2.07 4.57 14.69
N HIS A 162 0.91 4.21 14.12
CA HIS A 162 -0.39 4.41 14.75
C HIS A 162 -0.60 3.51 15.97
N ALA A 163 -1.11 4.07 17.07
CA ALA A 163 -1.27 3.36 18.35
C ALA A 163 -2.21 2.14 18.28
N GLY A 164 -3.30 2.24 17.50
CA GLY A 164 -4.23 1.13 17.22
C GLY A 164 -3.77 0.16 16.13
N GLY A 165 -2.64 0.43 15.47
CA GLY A 165 -2.07 -0.43 14.42
C GLY A 165 -1.47 -1.73 14.96
N HIS A 166 -1.39 -2.75 14.11
CA HIS A 166 -0.75 -4.02 14.45
C HIS A 166 0.75 -4.03 14.12
N GLY A 167 1.55 -4.85 14.80
CA GLY A 167 2.92 -5.20 14.39
C GLY A 167 4.07 -4.48 15.12
N ASN A 168 3.82 -3.39 15.86
CA ASN A 168 4.84 -2.76 16.71
C ASN A 168 4.88 -3.39 18.11
N ASP A 169 5.67 -4.43 18.33
CA ASP A 169 5.76 -5.15 19.61
C ASP A 169 6.91 -4.69 20.53
N TRP A 170 7.69 -3.70 20.11
CA TRP A 170 8.90 -3.26 20.81
C TRP A 170 8.72 -1.97 21.60
N GLU A 171 7.64 -1.24 21.35
CA GLU A 171 7.24 -0.10 22.16
C GLU A 171 6.05 -0.45 23.06
N PRO A 172 6.02 0.07 24.30
CA PRO A 172 4.88 -0.14 25.18
C PRO A 172 3.61 0.40 24.53
N ALA A 173 2.56 -0.41 24.51
CA ALA A 173 1.24 0.05 24.12
C ALA A 173 0.75 0.99 25.23
N GLY A 174 0.67 2.30 24.95
CA GLY A 174 0.22 3.30 25.93
C GLY A 174 -1.22 3.07 26.42
N ALA A 175 -2.01 2.27 25.70
CA ALA A 175 -3.33 1.73 26.03
C ALA A 175 -3.53 0.37 25.32
N GLU A 176 -4.59 -0.38 25.67
CA GLU A 176 -5.00 -1.55 24.88
C GLU A 176 -5.19 -1.15 23.41
N ARG A 177 -4.65 -1.93 22.48
CA ARG A 177 -4.69 -1.58 21.04
C ARG A 177 -6.13 -1.66 20.54
N ASP A 178 -6.75 -0.52 20.31
CA ASP A 178 -8.05 -0.45 19.64
C ASP A 178 -7.87 -0.60 18.12
N PHE A 179 -7.72 -1.85 17.68
CA PHE A 179 -7.62 -2.17 16.26
C PHE A 179 -8.93 -1.92 15.51
N HIS A 180 -10.08 -2.06 16.18
CA HIS A 180 -11.37 -1.79 15.54
C HIS A 180 -11.52 -0.29 15.24
N GLY A 181 -11.25 0.58 16.21
CA GLY A 181 -11.21 2.03 16.02
C GLY A 181 -10.18 2.45 14.98
N TYR A 182 -8.98 1.84 14.95
CA TYR A 182 -8.01 2.07 13.88
C TYR A 182 -8.57 1.75 12.49
N VAL A 183 -9.30 0.64 12.32
CA VAL A 183 -9.91 0.30 11.03
C VAL A 183 -11.01 1.29 10.65
N GLU A 184 -11.93 1.61 11.56
CA GLU A 184 -13.09 2.45 11.26
C GLU A 184 -12.77 3.94 11.13
N GLN A 185 -11.82 4.45 11.91
CA GLN A 185 -11.55 5.88 12.05
C GLN A 185 -10.28 6.33 11.34
N PHE A 186 -9.40 5.40 10.96
CA PHE A 186 -8.14 5.73 10.29
C PHE A 186 -8.02 5.04 8.92
N VAL A 187 -8.08 3.70 8.87
CA VAL A 187 -7.92 2.93 7.62
C VAL A 187 -9.00 3.26 6.61
N LYS A 188 -10.28 3.12 6.98
CA LYS A 188 -11.39 3.38 6.06
C LYS A 188 -11.40 4.84 5.57
N PRO A 189 -11.21 5.85 6.43
CA PRO A 189 -11.15 7.23 5.94
C PRO A 189 -9.92 7.51 5.06
N GLN A 190 -8.71 6.98 5.34
CA GLN A 190 -7.56 7.12 4.43
C GLN A 190 -7.80 6.44 3.07
N VAL A 191 -8.41 5.25 3.08
CA VAL A 191 -8.84 4.59 1.83
C VAL A 191 -9.86 5.45 1.09
N ALA A 192 -10.77 6.12 1.79
CA ALA A 192 -11.70 7.05 1.15
C ALA A 192 -10.98 8.29 0.57
N GLU A 193 -9.98 8.87 1.24
CA GLU A 193 -9.14 9.95 0.69
C GLU A 193 -8.51 9.48 -0.62
N LEU A 194 -7.90 8.29 -0.64
CA LEU A 194 -7.25 7.72 -1.81
C LEU A 194 -8.20 7.52 -3.00
N LEU A 195 -9.41 7.05 -2.73
CA LEU A 195 -10.38 6.70 -3.77
C LEU A 195 -11.24 7.88 -4.24
N THR A 196 -11.19 9.03 -3.55
CA THR A 196 -12.02 10.20 -3.90
C THR A 196 -11.22 11.41 -4.37
N ARG A 197 -9.92 11.50 -4.03
CA ARG A 197 -9.10 12.69 -4.33
C ARG A 197 -8.18 12.53 -5.54
N TYR A 198 -7.85 11.30 -5.94
CA TYR A 198 -6.81 11.02 -6.95
C TYR A 198 -7.34 10.46 -8.28
N GLY A 199 -8.63 10.68 -8.57
CA GLY A 199 -9.26 10.19 -9.80
C GLY A 199 -9.50 8.67 -9.81
N PRO A 200 -9.63 8.04 -10.99
CA PRO A 200 -9.88 6.61 -11.09
C PRO A 200 -8.68 5.78 -10.59
N ILE A 201 -8.92 4.93 -9.59
CA ILE A 201 -7.94 3.97 -9.08
C ILE A 201 -8.27 2.59 -9.65
N ALA A 202 -7.37 2.05 -10.46
CA ALA A 202 -7.52 0.76 -11.12
C ALA A 202 -7.36 -0.41 -10.15
N VAL A 203 -6.44 -0.30 -9.18
CA VAL A 203 -6.13 -1.36 -8.21
C VAL A 203 -5.96 -0.77 -6.80
N MET A 204 -6.65 -1.35 -5.83
CA MET A 204 -6.39 -1.17 -4.40
C MET A 204 -5.71 -2.43 -3.88
N TRP A 205 -4.43 -2.32 -3.53
CA TRP A 205 -3.60 -3.44 -3.10
C TRP A 205 -3.41 -3.37 -1.57
N PHE A 206 -4.12 -4.23 -0.84
CA PHE A 206 -4.03 -4.38 0.61
C PHE A 206 -2.99 -5.42 1.01
N ASP A 207 -2.54 -5.41 2.26
CA ASP A 207 -1.48 -6.28 2.74
C ASP A 207 -1.66 -6.88 4.14
N THR A 208 -1.08 -8.07 4.35
CA THR A 208 -0.89 -8.74 5.63
C THR A 208 -2.14 -8.65 6.52
N PRO A 209 -3.26 -9.34 6.17
CA PRO A 209 -4.55 -9.21 6.87
C PRO A 209 -4.56 -9.92 8.24
N MET A 210 -3.45 -9.81 8.99
CA MET A 210 -3.10 -10.55 10.22
C MET A 210 -4.29 -10.74 11.17
N VAL A 211 -4.81 -9.63 11.70
CA VAL A 211 -5.88 -9.63 12.72
C VAL A 211 -7.20 -9.10 12.17
N MET A 212 -7.32 -8.97 10.85
CA MET A 212 -8.54 -8.50 10.19
C MET A 212 -9.65 -9.53 10.32
N THR A 213 -10.77 -9.14 10.93
CA THR A 213 -11.98 -9.96 10.94
C THR A 213 -12.61 -10.06 9.55
N ALA A 214 -13.41 -11.09 9.32
CA ALA A 214 -14.15 -11.24 8.06
C ALA A 214 -15.06 -10.03 7.76
N GLU A 215 -15.67 -9.44 8.79
CA GLU A 215 -16.50 -8.24 8.68
C GLU A 215 -15.70 -7.00 8.27
N GLN A 216 -14.51 -6.80 8.85
CA GLN A 216 -13.63 -5.69 8.47
C GLN A 216 -13.12 -5.85 7.04
N SER A 217 -12.69 -7.06 6.64
CA SER A 217 -12.30 -7.32 5.25
C SER A 217 -13.45 -7.05 4.28
N ARG A 218 -14.66 -7.56 4.58
CA ARG A 218 -15.85 -7.32 3.75
C ARG A 218 -16.16 -5.83 3.62
N SER A 219 -16.31 -5.14 4.75
CA SER A 219 -16.71 -3.73 4.76
C SER A 219 -15.67 -2.81 4.11
N LEU A 220 -14.39 -3.18 4.11
CA LEU A 220 -13.34 -2.46 3.38
C LEU A 220 -13.48 -2.66 1.86
N VAL A 221 -13.74 -3.88 1.39
CA VAL A 221 -14.03 -4.14 -0.04
C VAL A 221 -15.29 -3.41 -0.50
N GLU A 222 -16.35 -3.45 0.31
CA GLU A 222 -17.61 -2.73 0.02
C GLU A 222 -17.40 -1.21 -0.05
N LEU A 223 -16.56 -0.65 0.82
CA LEU A 223 -16.17 0.77 0.74
C LEU A 223 -15.45 1.06 -0.59
N VAL A 224 -14.48 0.23 -0.97
CA VAL A 224 -13.73 0.39 -2.23
C VAL A 224 -14.69 0.38 -3.42
N HIS A 225 -15.53 -0.65 -3.54
CA HIS A 225 -16.44 -0.78 -4.68
C HIS A 225 -17.59 0.24 -4.66
N ARG A 226 -17.99 0.76 -3.49
CA ARG A 226 -18.95 1.87 -3.41
C ARG A 226 -18.38 3.17 -3.97
N LEU A 227 -17.12 3.47 -3.66
CA LEU A 227 -16.46 4.70 -4.12
C LEU A 227 -15.92 4.58 -5.54
N GLN A 228 -15.40 3.41 -5.90
CA GLN A 228 -14.77 3.12 -7.20
C GLN A 228 -15.21 1.71 -7.67
N PRO A 229 -16.38 1.57 -8.32
CA PRO A 229 -16.94 0.27 -8.70
C PRO A 229 -16.06 -0.59 -9.63
N ALA A 230 -15.20 0.07 -10.43
CA ALA A 230 -14.25 -0.58 -11.33
C ALA A 230 -12.92 -0.96 -10.67
N CYS A 231 -12.64 -0.47 -9.46
CA CYS A 231 -11.39 -0.73 -8.75
C CYS A 231 -11.29 -2.21 -8.35
N LEU A 232 -10.14 -2.80 -8.61
CA LEU A 232 -9.83 -4.19 -8.28
C LEU A 232 -9.16 -4.28 -6.92
N VAL A 233 -9.67 -5.15 -6.04
CA VAL A 233 -9.09 -5.39 -4.71
C VAL A 233 -8.38 -6.73 -4.65
N ASN A 234 -7.14 -6.78 -4.14
CA ASN A 234 -6.40 -8.03 -4.03
C ASN A 234 -6.88 -8.94 -2.87
N GLY A 235 -6.54 -10.23 -2.95
CA GLY A 235 -6.88 -11.23 -1.94
C GLY A 235 -6.30 -10.98 -0.54
N ARG A 236 -5.24 -10.17 -0.43
CA ARG A 236 -4.60 -9.85 0.86
C ARG A 236 -5.35 -8.77 1.65
N VAL A 237 -6.54 -8.36 1.19
CA VAL A 237 -7.57 -7.77 2.06
C VAL A 237 -8.04 -8.74 3.15
N GLY A 238 -7.88 -10.06 2.92
CA GLY A 238 -8.16 -11.12 3.86
C GLY A 238 -9.53 -11.77 3.69
N ASN A 239 -9.70 -12.92 4.36
CA ASN A 239 -10.99 -13.59 4.54
C ASN A 239 -11.75 -13.93 3.23
N GLY A 240 -11.04 -14.07 2.10
CA GLY A 240 -11.62 -14.48 0.81
C GLY A 240 -12.39 -13.40 0.05
N TRP A 241 -12.25 -12.12 0.42
CA TRP A 241 -13.03 -11.03 -0.18
C TRP A 241 -12.41 -10.36 -1.41
N GLY A 242 -11.15 -10.65 -1.74
CA GLY A 242 -10.48 -10.03 -2.90
C GLY A 242 -11.09 -10.43 -4.25
N ASP A 243 -11.02 -9.52 -5.21
CA ASP A 243 -11.41 -9.73 -6.60
C ASP A 243 -10.46 -10.66 -7.36
N TYR A 244 -9.23 -10.83 -6.85
CA TYR A 244 -8.21 -11.70 -7.43
C TYR A 244 -7.21 -12.17 -6.37
N ALA A 245 -6.60 -13.33 -6.60
CA ALA A 245 -5.56 -13.88 -5.74
C ALA A 245 -4.18 -13.28 -6.04
N THR A 246 -3.35 -13.17 -5.02
CA THR A 246 -1.92 -12.88 -5.13
C THR A 246 -1.12 -14.04 -4.54
N THR A 247 0.07 -14.28 -5.08
CA THR A 247 1.06 -15.20 -4.50
C THR A 247 1.65 -14.66 -3.21
#